data_AF-A0A972VAW5-F1
#
_entry.id   AF-A0A972VAW5-F1
#
_cell.length_a   1.000
_cell.length_b   1.000
_cell.length_c   1.000
_cell.angle_alpha   90.00
_cell.angle_beta   90.00
_cell.angle_gamma   90.00
#
_symmetry.space_group_name_H-M   'P 1'
#
loop_
_entity.id
_entity.type
_entity.pdbx_description
1 polymer ?
#
loop_
_entity_poly.entity_id
_entity_poly.type
_entity_poly.pdbx_seq_one_letter_code
_entity_poly.pdbx_strand_id
1 'polypeptide(L)'
;FKTQALYDHIHSLQPQVLVSYKQGLLGTEDFKAPERHFKGASEVPLEICDTLQPHSWGHDRQDDQGHKSADQVMEMLKKAKGMGANLLLNTGPRSDGSIHPDDVKTLQEVGRRLRETVLPTT
;
A
#
# COMPACT_ATOMS: atom_id res chain seq x y z
N PHE A 1 -4.16 -7.22 26.08
CA PHE A 1 -2.92 -7.49 25.31
C PHE A 1 -1.90 -6.40 25.66
N LYS A 2 -0.62 -6.72 25.86
CA LYS A 2 0.40 -5.72 26.26
C LYS A 2 1.08 -5.13 25.02
N THR A 3 0.33 -4.37 24.22
CA THR A 3 0.78 -3.91 22.90
C THR A 3 2.06 -3.08 22.96
N GLN A 4 2.17 -2.11 23.88
CA GLN A 4 3.37 -1.28 23.97
C GLN A 4 4.63 -2.12 24.24
N ALA A 5 4.54 -3.05 25.21
CA ALA A 5 5.66 -3.93 25.51
C ALA A 5 6.07 -4.83 24.33
N LEU A 6 5.12 -5.17 23.44
CA LEU A 6 5.44 -5.87 22.20
C LEU A 6 6.17 -4.96 21.22
N TYR A 7 5.71 -3.71 21.03
CA TYR A 7 6.39 -2.74 20.17
C TYR A 7 7.82 -2.50 20.66
N ASP A 8 7.99 -2.22 21.96
CA ASP A 8 9.31 -2.02 22.59
C ASP A 8 10.23 -3.23 22.38
N HIS A 9 9.69 -4.44 22.49
CA HIS A 9 10.45 -5.67 22.25
C HIS A 9 10.88 -5.81 20.79
N ILE A 10 9.96 -5.55 19.84
CA ILE A 10 10.25 -5.56 18.40
C ILE A 10 11.38 -4.57 18.08
N HIS A 11 11.30 -3.33 18.58
CA HIS A 11 12.33 -2.30 18.37
C HIS A 11 13.64 -2.63 19.09
N SER A 12 13.61 -3.36 20.22
CA SER A 12 14.84 -3.83 20.88
C SER A 12 15.64 -4.83 20.01
N LEU A 13 14.95 -5.59 19.16
CA LEU A 13 15.56 -6.58 18.26
C LEU A 13 15.98 -5.97 16.92
N GLN A 14 15.18 -5.02 16.41
CA GLN A 14 15.39 -4.33 15.13
C GLN A 14 14.99 -2.86 15.29
N PRO A 15 15.89 -1.95 15.73
CA PRO A 15 15.54 -0.55 16.01
C PRO A 15 14.99 0.23 14.80
N GLN A 16 15.24 -0.23 13.59
CA GLN A 16 14.81 0.38 12.34
C GLN A 16 13.46 -0.12 11.80
N VAL A 17 12.87 -1.15 12.43
CA VAL A 17 11.58 -1.69 11.98
C VAL A 17 10.46 -0.68 12.27
N LEU A 18 9.58 -0.47 11.29
CA LEU A 18 8.41 0.38 11.46
C LEU A 18 7.19 -0.49 11.79
N VAL A 19 6.51 -0.15 12.87
CA VAL A 19 5.30 -0.83 13.33
C VAL A 19 4.10 0.08 13.05
N SER A 20 3.10 -0.47 12.36
CA SER A 20 1.84 0.21 12.10
C SER A 20 0.66 -0.52 12.71
N TYR A 21 -0.41 0.24 12.91
CA TYR A 21 -1.72 -0.29 13.23
C TYR A 21 -2.77 0.57 12.56
N LYS A 22 -3.47 0.06 11.54
CA LYS A 22 -4.61 0.69 10.82
C LYS A 22 -4.74 2.22 11.01
N GLN A 23 -5.65 2.67 11.89
CA GLN A 23 -5.89 4.10 12.20
C GLN A 23 -5.13 4.62 13.45
N GLY A 24 -4.29 3.79 14.05
CA GLY A 24 -3.64 3.95 15.35
C GLY A 24 -4.37 3.12 16.41
N LEU A 25 -3.63 2.49 17.32
CA LEU A 25 -4.19 1.79 18.48
C LEU A 25 -3.78 2.48 19.78
N LEU A 26 -2.49 2.79 19.92
CA LEU A 26 -1.93 3.42 21.12
C LEU A 26 -1.46 4.86 20.88
N GLY A 27 -1.27 5.26 19.62
CA GLY A 27 -0.63 6.55 19.28
C GLY A 27 0.89 6.50 19.34
N THR A 28 1.46 5.32 19.61
CA THR A 28 2.91 5.05 19.61
C THR A 28 3.36 4.28 18.37
N GLU A 29 2.45 4.05 17.41
CA GLU A 29 2.80 3.46 16.11
C GLU A 29 3.68 4.40 15.29
N ASP A 30 4.65 3.85 14.57
CA ASP A 30 5.57 4.61 13.73
C ASP A 30 4.87 5.23 12.51
N PHE A 31 3.80 4.59 12.03
CA PHE A 31 2.93 5.11 10.98
C PHE A 31 1.53 4.48 11.06
N LYS A 32 0.56 5.12 10.41
CA LYS A 32 -0.81 4.57 10.26
C LYS A 32 -0.98 4.00 8.86
N ALA A 33 -1.66 2.87 8.78
CA ALA A 33 -1.91 2.13 7.54
C ALA A 33 -3.42 1.95 7.26
N PRO A 34 -4.19 3.03 7.03
CA PRO A 34 -5.63 2.93 6.79
C PRO A 34 -5.94 2.28 5.43
N GLU A 35 -6.99 1.46 5.40
CA GLU A 35 -7.46 0.80 4.18
C GLU A 35 -8.27 1.77 3.31
N ARG A 36 -7.86 1.89 2.03
CA ARG A 36 -8.53 2.59 0.91
C ARG A 36 -8.66 4.11 1.03
N HIS A 37 -9.03 4.62 2.20
CA HIS A 37 -9.29 6.03 2.44
C HIS A 37 -8.84 6.46 3.83
N PHE A 38 -8.37 7.70 3.93
CA PHE A 38 -8.11 8.39 5.17
C PHE A 38 -8.78 9.76 5.16
N LYS A 39 -9.32 10.18 6.30
CA LYS A 39 -9.91 11.52 6.48
C LYS A 39 -9.23 12.20 7.66
N GLY A 40 -8.92 13.48 7.49
CA GLY A 40 -8.26 14.28 8.51
C GLY A 40 -6.74 14.34 8.35
N ALA A 41 -6.08 14.81 9.40
CA ALA A 41 -4.62 14.88 9.48
C ALA A 41 -4.08 13.72 10.31
N SER A 42 -2.81 13.39 10.09
CA SER A 42 -2.07 12.43 10.90
C SER A 42 -0.82 13.09 11.46
N GLU A 43 -0.52 12.84 12.73
CA GLU A 43 0.69 13.31 13.40
C GLU A 43 1.92 12.44 13.08
N VAL A 44 1.67 11.24 12.55
CA VAL A 44 2.68 10.29 12.06
C VAL A 44 2.48 10.04 10.56
N PRO A 45 3.50 9.53 9.84
CA PRO A 45 3.36 9.17 8.43
C PRO A 45 2.16 8.26 8.15
N LEU A 46 1.72 8.29 6.89
CA LEU A 46 0.59 7.51 6.40
C LEU A 46 1.03 6.55 5.29
N GLU A 47 0.42 5.38 5.26
CA GLU A 47 0.46 4.46 4.13
C GLU A 47 -0.96 4.02 3.79
N ILE A 48 -1.48 4.43 2.64
CA ILE A 48 -2.81 3.99 2.21
C ILE A 48 -2.65 2.62 1.56
N CYS A 49 -3.31 1.60 2.10
CA CYS A 49 -3.33 0.28 1.50
C CYS A 49 -4.60 0.04 0.69
N ASP A 50 -4.45 -0.46 -0.54
CA ASP A 50 -5.57 -0.83 -1.41
C ASP A 50 -5.14 -1.97 -2.36
N THR A 51 -6.02 -2.37 -3.26
CA THR A 51 -5.96 -3.61 -4.06
C THR A 51 -5.97 -3.28 -5.54
N LEU A 52 -5.34 -4.11 -6.38
CA LEU A 52 -5.49 -4.02 -7.84
C LEU A 52 -6.83 -4.58 -8.31
N GLN A 53 -7.28 -5.69 -7.72
CA GLN A 53 -8.69 -6.11 -7.87
C GLN A 53 -9.62 -5.12 -7.17
N PRO A 54 -10.91 -5.04 -7.54
CA PRO A 54 -11.84 -4.09 -6.95
C PRO A 54 -12.16 -4.36 -5.46
N HIS A 55 -12.34 -5.62 -5.07
CA HIS A 55 -12.94 -5.94 -3.76
C HIS A 55 -12.02 -6.71 -2.82
N SER A 56 -11.34 -7.73 -3.34
CA SER A 56 -10.62 -8.71 -2.52
C SER A 56 -9.12 -8.43 -2.44
N TRP A 57 -8.53 -8.74 -1.28
CA TRP A 57 -7.08 -8.75 -1.08
C TRP A 57 -6.43 -10.01 -1.66
N GLY A 58 -7.09 -11.17 -1.54
CA GLY A 58 -6.69 -12.40 -2.23
C GLY A 58 -7.28 -12.45 -3.63
N HIS A 59 -6.75 -13.30 -4.51
CA HIS A 59 -7.26 -13.46 -5.87
C HIS A 59 -8.73 -13.94 -5.88
N ASP A 60 -9.63 -13.10 -6.37
CA ASP A 60 -11.03 -13.46 -6.65
C ASP A 60 -11.25 -13.58 -8.17
N ARG A 61 -11.62 -14.78 -8.61
CA ARG A 61 -11.90 -15.07 -10.04
C ARG A 61 -13.09 -14.28 -10.58
N GLN A 62 -14.01 -13.84 -9.73
CA GLN A 62 -15.16 -13.04 -10.14
C GLN A 62 -14.73 -11.62 -10.57
N ASP A 63 -13.58 -11.17 -10.08
CA ASP A 63 -13.02 -9.85 -10.33
C ASP A 63 -11.94 -9.85 -11.44
N ASP A 64 -11.67 -10.98 -12.13
CA ASP A 64 -10.61 -11.14 -13.15
C ASP A 64 -10.71 -10.11 -14.30
N GLN A 65 -11.89 -9.55 -14.57
CA GLN A 65 -12.11 -8.53 -15.60
C GLN A 65 -12.09 -7.09 -15.07
N GLY A 66 -11.97 -6.91 -13.74
CA GLY A 66 -12.14 -5.64 -13.05
C GLY A 66 -10.85 -5.02 -12.52
N HIS A 67 -9.68 -5.54 -12.91
CA HIS A 67 -8.40 -5.07 -12.41
C HIS A 67 -8.18 -3.58 -12.75
N LYS A 68 -7.63 -2.83 -11.78
CA LYS A 68 -7.33 -1.41 -11.97
C LYS A 68 -6.32 -1.21 -13.10
N SER A 69 -6.56 -0.20 -13.92
CA SER A 69 -5.65 0.23 -14.98
C SER A 69 -4.48 1.05 -14.45
N ALA A 70 -3.44 1.21 -15.26
CA ALA A 70 -2.32 2.10 -14.93
C ALA A 70 -2.76 3.55 -14.67
N ASP A 71 -3.76 4.06 -15.39
CA ASP A 71 -4.29 5.42 -15.16
C ASP A 71 -4.92 5.54 -13.76
N GLN A 72 -5.70 4.52 -13.36
CA GLN A 72 -6.30 4.49 -12.03
C GLN A 72 -5.22 4.42 -10.94
N VAL A 73 -4.19 3.60 -11.12
CA VAL A 73 -3.06 3.50 -10.16
C VAL A 73 -2.25 4.80 -10.09
N MET A 74 -2.00 5.48 -11.22
CA MET A 74 -1.33 6.77 -11.23
C MET A 74 -2.15 7.84 -10.50
N GLU A 75 -3.47 7.83 -10.63
CA GLU A 75 -4.35 8.72 -9.86
C GLU A 75 -4.34 8.37 -8.36
N MET A 76 -4.26 7.09 -7.99
CA MET A 76 -4.08 6.67 -6.59
C MET A 76 -2.77 7.17 -6.01
N LEU A 77 -1.65 7.05 -6.76
CA LEU A 77 -0.35 7.58 -6.36
C LEU A 77 -0.40 9.10 -6.16
N LYS A 78 -1.07 9.82 -7.08
CA LYS A 78 -1.26 11.27 -6.97
C LYS A 78 -2.06 11.64 -5.72
N LYS A 79 -3.13 10.91 -5.42
CA LYS A 79 -3.95 11.10 -4.21
C LYS A 79 -3.14 10.82 -2.93
N ALA A 80 -2.41 9.71 -2.89
CA ALA A 80 -1.54 9.37 -1.76
C ALA A 80 -0.49 10.46 -1.52
N LYS A 81 0.20 10.90 -2.58
CA LYS A 81 1.15 12.03 -2.52
C LYS A 81 0.49 13.32 -2.04
N GLY A 82 -0.73 13.63 -2.49
CA GLY A 82 -1.50 14.79 -2.03
C GLY A 82 -1.85 14.77 -0.54
N MET A 83 -1.88 13.58 0.07
CA MET A 83 -2.09 13.39 1.51
C MET A 83 -0.76 13.27 2.29
N GLY A 84 0.40 13.37 1.61
CA GLY A 84 1.70 13.08 2.24
C GLY A 84 1.84 11.61 2.67
N ALA A 85 1.15 10.70 1.97
CA ALA A 85 1.12 9.28 2.28
C ALA A 85 1.87 8.44 1.24
N ASN A 86 2.39 7.29 1.69
CA ASN A 86 2.77 6.19 0.83
C ASN A 86 1.52 5.49 0.26
N LEU A 87 1.69 4.77 -0.84
CA LEU A 87 0.69 3.86 -1.37
C LEU A 87 1.23 2.42 -1.31
N LEU A 88 0.54 1.55 -0.57
CA LEU A 88 0.77 0.11 -0.57
C LEU A 88 -0.30 -0.55 -1.45
N LEU A 89 0.08 -0.93 -2.67
CA LEU A 89 -0.86 -1.52 -3.63
C LEU A 89 -0.70 -3.04 -3.69
N ASN A 90 -1.74 -3.75 -3.29
CA ASN A 90 -1.77 -5.21 -3.21
C ASN A 90 -2.15 -5.86 -4.56
N THR A 91 -1.43 -6.93 -4.91
CA THR A 91 -1.83 -7.93 -5.89
C THR A 91 -2.11 -9.24 -5.16
N GLY A 92 -3.18 -9.95 -5.55
CA GLY A 92 -3.48 -11.28 -5.03
C GLY A 92 -2.94 -12.34 -5.98
N PRO A 93 -1.90 -13.12 -5.61
CA PRO A 93 -1.42 -14.20 -6.44
C PRO A 93 -2.51 -15.25 -6.69
N ARG A 94 -2.50 -15.84 -7.89
CA ARG A 94 -3.34 -16.97 -8.27
C ARG A 94 -2.98 -18.21 -7.45
N SER A 95 -3.85 -19.21 -7.48
CA SER A 95 -3.65 -20.48 -6.75
C SER A 95 -2.39 -21.25 -7.14
N ASP A 96 -1.81 -20.98 -8.31
CA ASP A 96 -0.54 -21.53 -8.79
C ASP A 96 0.68 -20.65 -8.43
N GLY A 97 0.47 -19.56 -7.69
CA GLY A 97 1.49 -18.60 -7.29
C GLY A 97 1.80 -17.52 -8.35
N SER A 98 1.19 -17.58 -9.54
CA SER A 98 1.39 -16.56 -10.57
C SER A 98 0.66 -15.25 -10.26
N ILE A 99 1.19 -14.12 -10.74
CA ILE A 99 0.48 -12.83 -10.71
C ILE A 99 -0.45 -12.74 -11.91
N HIS A 100 -1.65 -12.18 -11.72
CA HIS A 100 -2.61 -12.02 -12.82
C HIS A 100 -2.00 -11.19 -13.97
N PRO A 101 -2.17 -11.57 -15.25
CA PRO A 101 -1.57 -10.85 -16.38
C PRO A 101 -1.91 -9.36 -16.44
N ASP A 102 -3.13 -8.99 -16.05
CA ASP A 102 -3.54 -7.57 -16.01
C ASP A 102 -2.86 -6.78 -14.90
N ASP A 103 -2.58 -7.40 -13.74
CA ASP A 103 -1.78 -6.79 -12.68
C ASP A 103 -0.35 -6.55 -13.15
N VAL A 104 0.26 -7.55 -13.81
CA VAL A 104 1.60 -7.41 -14.40
C VAL A 104 1.64 -6.26 -15.40
N LYS A 105 0.69 -6.23 -16.33
CA LYS A 105 0.57 -5.17 -17.35
C LYS A 105 0.42 -3.79 -16.71
N THR A 106 -0.47 -3.64 -15.74
CA THR A 106 -0.70 -2.38 -15.03
C THR A 106 0.56 -1.94 -14.28
N LEU A 107 1.19 -2.82 -13.50
CA LEU A 107 2.38 -2.48 -12.70
C LEU A 107 3.59 -2.13 -13.58
N GLN A 108 3.79 -2.83 -14.70
CA GLN A 108 4.85 -2.51 -15.65
C GLN A 108 4.67 -1.12 -16.27
N GLU A 109 3.46 -0.78 -16.68
CA GLU A 109 3.15 0.53 -17.26
C GLU A 109 3.26 1.66 -16.23
N VAL A 110 2.79 1.45 -15.00
CA VAL A 110 3.01 2.38 -13.88
C VAL A 110 4.51 2.60 -13.65
N GLY A 111 5.28 1.51 -13.59
CA GLY A 111 6.74 1.59 -13.42
C GLY A 111 7.42 2.35 -14.55
N ARG A 112 6.99 2.16 -15.81
CA ARG A 112 7.50 2.93 -16.97
C ARG A 112 7.25 4.42 -16.79
N ARG A 113 6.01 4.81 -16.47
CA ARG A 113 5.63 6.23 -16.28
C ARG A 113 6.38 6.87 -15.11
N LEU A 114 6.57 6.14 -14.00
CA LEU A 114 7.33 6.65 -12.86
C LEU A 114 8.79 6.93 -13.20
N ARG A 115 9.43 6.08 -14.01
CA ARG A 115 10.81 6.34 -14.48
C ARG A 115 10.90 7.59 -15.36
N GLU A 116 9.86 7.89 -16.14
CA GLU A 116 9.81 9.09 -16.99
C GLU A 116 9.49 10.38 -16.23
N THR A 117 8.80 10.28 -15.09
CA THR A 117 8.22 11.45 -14.40
C THR A 117 8.82 11.73 -13.02
N VAL A 118 9.43 10.75 -12.35
CA VAL A 118 9.82 10.83 -10.94
C VAL A 118 11.30 10.58 -10.69
N LEU A 119 12.01 9.84 -11.56
CA LEU A 119 13.45 9.67 -11.43
C LEU A 119 14.18 10.74 -12.25
N PRO A 120 15.11 11.52 -11.68
CA PRO A 120 16.06 12.22 -12.51
C PRO A 120 16.83 11.17 -13.31
N THR A 121 16.83 11.30 -14.64
CA THR A 121 17.85 10.68 -15.49
C THR A 121 19.20 11.08 -14.92
N THR A 122 19.83 10.16 -14.20
CA THR A 122 21.24 10.22 -13.82
C THR A 122 22.00 9.28 -14.74
#